data_AF-A0A2E5FMS8-F1
#
_entry.id   AF-A0A2E5FMS8-F1
#
_cell.length_a   1.000
_cell.length_b   1.000
_cell.length_c   1.000
_cell.angle_alpha   90.00
_cell.angle_beta   90.00
_cell.angle_gamma   90.00
#
_symmetry.space_group_name_H-M   'P 1'
#
loop_
_entity.id
_entity.type
_entity.pdbx_description
1 polymer ?
#
loop_
_entity_poly.entity_id
_entity_poly.type
_entity_poly.pdbx_seq_one_letter_code
_entity_poly.pdbx_strand_id
1 'polypeptide(L)' 'MSAAAFVPEKFVGRSLDRLTLSEREALVGKFTAQEIYSPKTLPLQRLEALGDSIQDCVDQLRTRELDPLNFEFTRLGPPY' A
#
# COMPACT_ATOMS: atom_id res chain seq x y z
N MET A 1 13.99 -20.38 -12.14
CA MET A 1 14.13 -18.92 -11.96
C MET A 1 13.51 -18.59 -10.61
N SER A 2 14.30 -18.36 -9.56
CA SER A 2 13.73 -17.99 -8.26
C SER A 2 13.06 -16.63 -8.43
N ALA A 3 11.75 -16.55 -8.23
CA ALA A 3 11.08 -15.26 -8.10
C ALA A 3 11.77 -14.54 -6.94
N ALA A 4 12.30 -13.34 -7.19
CA ALA A 4 12.77 -12.49 -6.10
C ALA A 4 11.61 -12.34 -5.11
N ALA A 5 11.84 -12.62 -3.83
CA ALA A 5 10.80 -12.50 -2.82
C ALA A 5 10.22 -11.08 -2.88
N PHE A 6 8.90 -10.98 -2.94
CA PHE A 6 8.21 -9.72 -2.80
C PHE A 6 8.49 -9.19 -1.39
N VAL A 7 9.04 -7.98 -1.29
CA VAL A 7 9.39 -7.32 -0.02
C VAL A 7 8.46 -6.11 0.12
N PRO A 8 7.29 -6.25 0.77
CA PRO A 8 6.29 -5.19 0.88
C PRO A 8 6.83 -3.91 1.53
N GLU A 9 7.77 -4.08 2.45
CA GLU A 9 8.33 -3.03 3.29
C GLU A 9 9.02 -1.94 2.47
N LYS A 10 9.52 -2.27 1.28
CA LYS A 10 10.18 -1.29 0.37
C LYS A 10 9.23 -0.27 -0.24
N PHE A 11 7.91 -0.52 -0.15
CA PHE A 11 6.87 0.35 -0.71
C PHE A 11 6.20 1.21 0.36
N VAL A 12 6.27 0.81 1.62
CA VAL A 12 5.67 1.55 2.75
C VAL A 12 6.30 2.94 2.86
N GLY A 13 5.47 3.97 3.08
CA GLY A 13 5.84 5.38 3.13
C GLY A 13 6.04 6.05 1.76
N ARG A 14 6.02 5.28 0.66
CA ARG A 14 6.11 5.82 -0.71
C ARG A 14 4.74 6.14 -1.26
N SER A 15 4.67 7.17 -2.11
CA SER A 15 3.46 7.49 -2.86
C SER A 15 3.34 6.59 -4.09
N LEU A 16 2.12 6.12 -4.40
CA LEU A 16 1.83 5.33 -5.60
C LEU A 16 2.28 6.04 -6.89
N ASP A 17 2.15 7.37 -6.95
CA ASP A 17 2.56 8.19 -8.11
C ASP A 17 4.08 8.24 -8.31
N ARG A 18 4.85 7.87 -7.29
CA ARG A 18 6.31 7.82 -7.33
C ARG A 18 6.88 6.43 -7.60
N LEU A 19 6.01 5.45 -7.86
CA LEU A 19 6.43 4.11 -8.26
C LEU A 19 6.72 4.08 -9.76
N THR A 20 7.74 3.32 -10.15
CA THR A 20 7.98 3.06 -11.58
C THR A 20 6.87 2.19 -12.16
N LEU A 21 6.76 2.15 -13.50
CA LEU A 21 5.80 1.26 -14.17
C LEU A 21 6.00 -0.21 -13.75
N SER A 22 7.24 -0.68 -13.76
CA SER A 22 7.58 -2.06 -13.37
C SER A 22 7.23 -2.37 -11.91
N GLU A 23 7.37 -1.39 -11.01
CA GLU A 23 6.91 -1.52 -9.64
C GLU A 23 5.39 -1.62 -9.58
N ARG A 24 4.65 -0.76 -10.30
CA ARG A 24 3.18 -0.84 -10.31
C ARG A 24 2.67 -2.16 -10.88
N GLU A 25 3.30 -2.68 -11.93
CA GLU A 25 2.99 -4.01 -12.48
C GLU A 25 3.23 -5.14 -11.47
N ALA A 26 4.32 -5.07 -10.71
CA ALA A 26 4.61 -6.05 -9.65
C ALA A 26 3.62 -6.01 -8.48
N LEU A 27 2.85 -4.92 -8.33
CA LEU A 27 1.85 -4.74 -7.28
C LEU A 27 0.42 -5.09 -7.70
N VAL A 28 0.20 -5.46 -8.97
CA VAL A 28 -1.14 -5.81 -9.45
C VAL A 28 -1.74 -6.93 -8.61
N GLY A 29 -2.99 -6.73 -8.19
CA GLY A 29 -3.74 -7.67 -7.37
C GLY A 29 -3.51 -7.55 -5.86
N LYS A 30 -2.46 -6.86 -5.42
CA LYS A 30 -2.20 -6.58 -4.00
C LYS A 30 -3.18 -5.55 -3.45
N PHE A 31 -3.42 -5.61 -2.14
CA PHE A 31 -4.17 -4.63 -1.39
C PHE A 31 -3.23 -3.61 -0.77
N THR A 32 -3.62 -2.34 -0.80
CA THR A 32 -2.90 -1.23 -0.18
C THR A 32 -3.76 -0.57 0.88
N ALA A 33 -3.15 -0.09 1.96
CA ALA A 33 -3.76 0.87 2.87
C ALA A 33 -3.16 2.27 2.64
N GLN A 34 -4.00 3.28 2.42
CA GLN A 34 -3.61 4.67 2.25
C GLN A 34 -4.42 5.54 3.21
N GLU A 35 -3.80 6.57 3.81
CA GLU A 35 -4.50 7.40 4.79
C GLU A 35 -5.71 8.10 4.15
N ILE A 36 -6.87 8.04 4.81
CA ILE A 36 -8.09 8.69 4.33
C ILE A 36 -7.86 10.20 4.32
N TYR A 37 -8.20 10.83 3.19
CA TYR A 37 -8.09 12.28 3.05
C TYR A 37 -8.83 13.04 4.16
N SER A 38 -8.11 13.96 4.79
CA SER A 38 -8.68 15.04 5.61
C SER A 38 -8.29 16.37 4.99
N PRO A 39 -9.19 17.36 4.86
CA PRO A 39 -8.85 18.69 4.36
C PRO A 39 -7.73 19.42 5.12
N LYS A 40 -7.38 18.92 6.32
CA LYS A 40 -6.32 19.44 7.17
C LYS A 40 -4.93 18.87 6.86
N THR A 41 -4.84 17.77 6.12
CA THR A 41 -3.58 17.10 5.76
C THR A 41 -3.50 16.97 4.24
N LEU A 42 -2.41 17.46 3.65
CA LEU A 42 -2.14 17.20 2.22
C LEU A 42 -2.04 15.68 2.04
N PRO A 43 -2.91 15.04 1.23
CA PRO A 43 -2.88 13.60 1.06
C PRO A 43 -1.67 13.28 0.19
N LEU A 44 -0.54 12.99 0.83
CA LEU A 44 0.45 12.14 0.19
C LEU A 44 -0.23 10.76 0.18
N GLN A 45 -0.69 10.29 -0.99
CA GLN A 45 -1.24 8.94 -1.22
C GLN A 45 -0.17 7.88 -0.94
N ARG A 46 0.28 7.83 0.32
CA ARG A 46 1.36 7.01 0.83
C ARG A 46 0.78 5.66 1.17
N LEU A 47 1.50 4.65 0.74
CA LEU A 47 1.25 3.28 1.13
C LEU A 47 1.67 3.13 2.59
N GLU A 48 0.72 2.89 3.48
CA GLU A 48 1.02 2.58 4.89
C GLU A 48 0.99 1.08 5.18
N ALA A 49 0.34 0.29 4.31
CA ALA A 49 0.45 -1.16 4.31
C ALA A 49 0.21 -1.72 2.91
N LEU A 50 0.71 -2.95 2.68
CA LEU A 50 0.63 -3.64 1.39
C LEU A 50 0.61 -5.16 1.60
N GLY A 51 -0.37 -5.86 1.04
CA GLY A 51 -0.54 -7.30 1.29
C GLY A 51 -1.33 -8.03 0.21
N ASP A 52 -1.51 -9.33 0.40
CA ASP A 52 -2.34 -10.18 -0.46
C ASP A 52 -3.82 -10.11 -0.08
N SER A 53 -4.13 -9.63 1.13
CA SER A 53 -5.47 -9.41 1.63
C SER A 53 -5.61 -8.09 2.40
N ILE A 54 -6.85 -7.65 2.64
CA ILE A 54 -7.13 -6.54 3.57
C ILE A 54 -6.64 -6.88 4.99
N GLN A 55 -6.76 -8.15 5.41
CA GLN A 55 -6.34 -8.58 6.74
C GLN A 55 -4.82 -8.41 6.93
N ASP A 56 -4.03 -8.72 5.91
CA ASP A 56 -2.56 -8.52 5.95
C ASP A 56 -2.22 -7.04 6.16
N CYS A 57 -2.95 -6.14 5.50
CA CYS A 57 -2.77 -4.71 5.69
C CYS A 57 -3.17 -4.28 7.10
N VAL A 58 -4.29 -4.78 7.64
CA VAL A 58 -4.75 -4.50 9.01
C VAL A 58 -3.70 -4.95 10.03
N ASP A 59 -3.11 -6.13 9.85
CA ASP A 59 -2.11 -6.67 10.78
C ASP A 59 -0.82 -5.84 10.74
N GLN A 60 -0.39 -5.39 9.56
CA GLN A 60 0.75 -4.47 9.41
C GLN A 60 0.50 -3.12 10.09
N LEU A 61 -0.68 -2.52 9.91
CA LEU A 61 -1.04 -1.25 10.54
C LEU A 61 -1.06 -1.38 12.07
N ARG A 62 -1.68 -2.42 12.60
CA ARG A 62 -1.75 -2.68 14.04
C ARG A 62 -0.38 -2.94 14.67
N THR A 63 0.50 -3.65 13.96
CA THR A 63 1.89 -3.87 14.39
C THR A 63 2.66 -2.55 14.54
N ARG A 64 2.25 -1.52 13.79
CA ARG A 64 2.79 -0.16 13.84
C ARG A 64 1.97 0.79 14.72
N GLU A 65 1.04 0.26 15.51
CA GLU A 65 0.14 1.02 16.40
C GLU A 65 -0.75 2.05 15.67
N LEU A 66 -1.02 1.82 14.38
CA LEU A 66 -1.93 2.64 13.58
C LEU A 66 -3.35 2.07 13.64
N ASP A 67 -4.35 2.95 13.72
CA ASP A 67 -5.77 2.56 13.66
C ASP A 67 -6.19 2.31 12.20
N PRO A 68 -6.55 1.07 11.81
CA PRO A 68 -6.96 0.73 10.46
C PRO A 68 -8.16 1.52 9.93
N LEU A 69 -8.99 2.08 10.82
CA LEU A 69 -10.16 2.87 10.42
C LEU A 69 -9.81 4.22 9.81
N ASN A 70 -8.56 4.68 9.97
CA ASN A 70 -8.07 5.90 9.33
C ASN A 70 -7.54 5.67 7.91
N PHE A 71 -7.67 4.45 7.36
CA PHE A 71 -7.10 4.08 6.08
C PHE A 71 -8.15 3.59 5.09
N GLU A 72 -8.00 3.99 3.83
CA GLU A 72 -8.69 3.43 2.68
C GLU A 72 -7.94 2.19 2.17
N PHE A 73 -8.68 1.10 1.95
CA PHE A 73 -8.14 -0.13 1.40
C PHE A 73 -8.53 -0.29 -0.07
N THR A 74 -7.52 -0.34 -0.94
CA THR A 74 -7.72 -0.44 -2.39
C THR A 74 -6.95 -1.63 -2.94
N ARG A 75 -7.59 -2.40 -3.83
CA ARG A 75 -6.89 -3.43 -4.60
C ARG A 75 -6.31 -2.82 -5.87
N LEU A 76 -5.02 -3.00 -6.08
CA LEU A 76 -4.33 -2.41 -7.23
C LEU A 76 -4.68 -3.17 -8.52
N GLY A 77 -5.19 -2.43 -9.51
CA GLY A 77 -5.38 -2.92 -10.87
C GLY A 77 -4.15 -2.67 -11.75
N PRO A 78 -4.20 -3.09 -13.03
CA PRO A 78 -3.21 -2.72 -14.02
C PRO A 78 -3.00 -1.19 -14.09
N PRO A 79 -1.76 -0.73 -14.35
CA PRO A 79 -1.45 0.71 -14.36
C PRO A 79 -1.89 1.45 -15.63
N TYR A 80 -2.61 0.78 -16.55
CA TYR A 80 -3.10 1.27 -17.84
C TYR A 80 -4.44 0.62 -18.21
#